data_AF-A0A0F9C5G3-F1
#
_entry.id   AF-A0A0F9C5G3-F1
#
_cell.length_a   1.000
_cell.length_b   1.000
_cell.length_c   1.000
_cell.angle_alpha   90.00
_cell.angle_beta   90.00
_cell.angle_gamma   90.00
#
_symmetry.space_group_name_H-M   'P 1'
#
loop_
_entity.id
_entity.type
_entity.pdbx_description
1 polymer ?
#
loop_
_entity_poly.entity_id
_entity_poly.type
_entity_poly.pdbx_seq_one_letter_code
_entity_poly.pdbx_strand_id
1 'polypeptide(L)'
;SKICENPSFPLYFCRNCGQEFYSVYILENSALPRTFNSEGSGEMAYLTPKSKENDSWVTPGNWLDKNGNLRKNYKNTIPESTDYCPKCNKINANCSCSEKITVWKIPYPLQICPSCNIFYTKKKGEYGKLFSFNSTGRSSSTDVLTAEVLRLLNKDQKKQIIFTDNRQDTALQAEHLNEFQRRTNFRQAFLHTLQYITSKELRVTDINIGEILFDFLKENDKLPDFQKERDKKSRFSTTPPPEKEFTEFLHFLALSDIMQSQYFLDLNLDKLGLLKIDYDGLELLIKDHLITDVKLFEKLSEDERYDYIRGILDIFRWNGAIESSAFIDTVRKYEGWKTKFKEDILFDINKSHWNRVGFTYKKPEKGRKVYHNRQRVVFKSISWYTTTLINWTKKYFLIDKFEEADELLRKAIEILEEAGFITSFWTNRPSFQ
;
A
#
# COMPACT_ATOMS: atom_id res chain seq x y z
N SER A 1 -50.71 2.24 -10.02
CA SER A 1 -49.57 2.87 -9.31
C SER A 1 -48.33 2.73 -10.17
N LYS A 2 -47.80 3.83 -10.71
CA LYS A 2 -46.48 3.78 -11.36
C LYS A 2 -45.46 3.50 -10.26
N ILE A 3 -44.90 2.30 -10.24
CA ILE A 3 -43.71 2.00 -9.46
C ILE A 3 -42.65 2.94 -10.02
N CYS A 4 -42.29 3.98 -9.26
CA CYS A 4 -41.06 4.71 -9.51
C CYS A 4 -39.93 3.72 -9.22
N GLU A 5 -39.49 3.00 -10.24
CA GLU A 5 -38.23 2.28 -10.21
C GLU A 5 -37.12 3.33 -10.13
N ASN A 6 -36.80 3.78 -8.91
CA ASN A 6 -35.63 4.60 -8.69
C ASN A 6 -34.41 3.72 -8.99
N PRO A 7 -33.62 4.03 -10.03
CA PRO A 7 -32.47 3.20 -10.38
C PRO A 7 -31.44 3.27 -9.24
N SER A 8 -31.01 2.10 -8.77
CA SER A 8 -29.90 2.00 -7.82
C SER A 8 -28.58 2.03 -8.59
N PHE A 9 -27.77 3.06 -8.34
CA PHE A 9 -26.48 3.22 -9.02
C PHE A 9 -25.36 2.46 -8.31
N PRO A 10 -24.50 1.74 -9.05
CA PRO A 10 -23.31 1.13 -8.49
C PRO A 10 -22.39 2.17 -7.85
N LEU A 11 -22.09 1.97 -6.57
CA LEU A 11 -21.24 2.84 -5.78
C LEU A 11 -19.81 2.32 -5.72
N TYR A 12 -18.88 3.23 -6.00
CA TYR A 12 -17.45 3.02 -5.95
C TYR A 12 -16.79 4.09 -5.09
N PHE A 13 -15.64 3.79 -4.51
CA PHE A 13 -14.93 4.66 -3.58
C PHE A 13 -13.50 4.88 -4.04
N CYS A 14 -13.01 6.12 -3.94
CA CYS A 14 -11.60 6.42 -4.17
C CYS A 14 -10.73 5.59 -3.25
N ARG A 15 -9.76 4.85 -3.80
CA ARG A 15 -8.82 4.08 -2.97
C ARG A 15 -7.85 4.93 -2.16
N ASN A 16 -7.76 6.23 -2.44
CA ASN A 16 -6.86 7.13 -1.73
C ASN A 16 -7.55 7.82 -0.54
N CYS A 17 -8.77 8.34 -0.74
CA CYS A 17 -9.47 9.12 0.29
C CYS A 17 -10.86 8.60 0.66
N GLY A 18 -11.36 7.55 0.00
CA GLY A 18 -12.71 7.04 0.25
C GLY A 18 -13.84 7.82 -0.41
N GLN A 19 -13.58 8.86 -1.22
CA GLN A 19 -14.65 9.62 -1.91
C GLN A 19 -15.56 8.71 -2.74
N GLU A 20 -16.87 8.90 -2.57
CA GLU A 20 -17.93 8.17 -3.25
C GLU A 20 -18.12 8.59 -4.71
N PHE A 21 -18.35 7.62 -5.60
CA PHE A 21 -18.58 7.78 -7.03
C PHE A 21 -19.67 6.81 -7.51
N TYR A 22 -20.78 7.37 -8.01
CA TYR A 22 -21.82 6.61 -8.68
C TYR A 22 -21.44 6.40 -10.14
N SER A 23 -21.27 5.15 -10.55
CA SER A 23 -20.90 4.82 -11.94
C SER A 23 -22.14 4.70 -12.81
N VAL A 24 -22.16 5.45 -13.91
CA VAL A 24 -23.34 5.59 -14.78
C VAL A 24 -22.99 5.53 -16.26
N TYR A 25 -23.98 5.14 -17.07
CA TYR A 25 -24.11 5.58 -18.46
C TYR A 25 -25.01 6.80 -18.53
N ILE A 26 -24.67 7.76 -19.37
CA ILE A 26 -25.50 8.92 -19.67
C ILE A 26 -26.02 8.78 -21.10
N LEU A 27 -27.33 8.62 -21.24
CA LEU A 27 -28.02 8.51 -22.53
C LEU A 27 -29.17 9.52 -22.55
N GLU A 28 -29.14 10.46 -23.50
CA GLU A 28 -30.14 11.54 -23.59
C GLU A 28 -30.37 12.25 -22.25
N ASN A 29 -29.26 12.58 -21.57
CA ASN A 29 -29.21 13.13 -20.20
C ASN A 29 -29.76 12.23 -19.09
N SER A 30 -30.27 11.04 -19.38
CA SER A 30 -30.73 10.09 -18.38
C SER A 30 -29.57 9.26 -17.84
N ALA A 31 -29.49 9.10 -16.52
CA ALA A 31 -28.44 8.32 -15.89
C ALA A 31 -28.88 6.86 -15.71
N LEU A 32 -28.12 5.91 -16.25
CA LEU A 32 -28.38 4.48 -16.14
C LEU A 32 -27.28 3.80 -15.31
N PRO A 33 -27.61 2.83 -14.43
CA PRO A 33 -26.64 2.05 -13.67
C PRO A 33 -25.55 1.41 -14.54
N ARG A 34 -24.28 1.57 -14.15
CA ARG A 34 -23.13 0.95 -14.86
C ARG A 34 -22.16 0.30 -13.88
N THR A 35 -21.91 -1.00 -14.04
CA THR A 35 -20.80 -1.68 -13.35
C THR A 35 -19.57 -1.68 -14.24
N PHE A 36 -18.39 -2.06 -13.72
CA PHE A 36 -17.19 -2.15 -14.56
C PHE A 36 -17.27 -3.23 -15.66
N ASN A 37 -18.19 -4.19 -15.53
CA ASN A 37 -18.37 -5.30 -16.48
C ASN A 37 -19.66 -5.17 -17.31
N SER A 38 -20.48 -4.13 -17.08
CA SER A 38 -21.68 -3.94 -17.87
C SER A 38 -21.32 -3.50 -19.29
N GLU A 39 -22.04 -4.03 -20.26
CA GLU A 39 -22.06 -3.53 -21.63
C GLU A 39 -23.32 -2.68 -21.82
N GLY A 40 -23.19 -1.56 -22.51
CA GLY A 40 -24.27 -0.60 -22.68
C GLY A 40 -23.90 0.55 -23.59
N SER A 41 -24.90 1.30 -24.04
CA SER A 41 -24.76 2.49 -24.87
C SER A 41 -24.86 3.76 -24.01
N GLY A 42 -24.09 4.79 -24.37
CA GLY A 42 -24.08 6.09 -23.67
C GLY A 42 -22.68 6.53 -23.24
N GLU A 43 -22.58 7.80 -22.80
CA GLU A 43 -21.34 8.35 -22.22
C GLU A 43 -21.10 7.68 -20.85
N MET A 44 -19.92 7.06 -20.67
CA MET A 44 -19.53 6.50 -19.38
C MET A 44 -18.98 7.61 -18.48
N ALA A 45 -19.55 7.74 -17.28
CA ALA A 45 -19.13 8.75 -16.32
C ALA A 45 -19.25 8.26 -14.87
N TYR A 46 -18.65 9.01 -13.98
CA TYR A 46 -18.89 8.94 -12.54
C TYR A 46 -19.59 10.21 -12.08
N LEU A 47 -20.63 10.06 -11.27
CA LEU A 47 -21.30 11.17 -10.59
C LEU A 47 -20.89 11.17 -9.11
N THR A 48 -20.59 12.33 -8.55
CA THR A 48 -20.41 12.48 -7.10
C THR A 48 -20.99 13.81 -6.64
N PRO A 49 -21.77 13.85 -5.54
CA PRO A 49 -22.29 15.10 -5.00
C PRO A 49 -21.18 16.11 -4.74
N LYS A 50 -21.43 17.36 -5.13
CA LYS A 50 -20.54 18.46 -4.80
C LYS A 50 -20.77 18.87 -3.34
N SER A 51 -19.72 18.82 -2.53
CA SER A 51 -19.71 19.17 -1.12
C SER A 51 -18.66 20.26 -0.84
N LYS A 52 -18.57 20.71 0.42
CA LYS A 52 -17.49 21.63 0.83
C LYS A 52 -16.12 20.96 0.73
N GLU A 53 -16.01 19.66 0.97
CA GLU A 53 -14.73 18.94 0.91
C GLU A 53 -14.24 18.68 -0.53
N ASN A 54 -15.06 18.90 -1.55
CA ASN A 54 -14.71 18.68 -2.96
C ASN A 54 -15.19 19.83 -3.88
N ASP A 55 -15.32 21.03 -3.33
CA ASP A 55 -15.90 22.19 -4.02
C ASP A 55 -15.11 22.63 -5.27
N SER A 56 -13.85 22.23 -5.33
CA SER A 56 -12.86 22.52 -6.35
C SER A 56 -11.90 21.37 -6.47
N TRP A 57 -11.28 21.25 -7.65
CA TRP A 57 -10.23 20.28 -7.91
C TRP A 57 -9.07 21.00 -8.59
N VAL A 58 -7.84 20.52 -8.36
CA VAL A 58 -6.62 21.15 -8.85
C VAL A 58 -6.15 20.44 -10.11
N THR A 59 -5.93 21.21 -11.18
CA THR A 59 -5.37 20.64 -12.41
C THR A 59 -3.93 20.19 -12.17
N PRO A 60 -3.61 18.91 -12.40
CA PRO A 60 -2.24 18.43 -12.25
C PRO A 60 -1.28 19.22 -13.15
N GLY A 61 -0.13 19.66 -12.61
CA GLY A 61 0.83 20.44 -13.39
C GLY A 61 1.28 19.74 -14.68
N ASN A 62 1.42 18.41 -14.64
CA ASN A 62 1.77 17.59 -15.81
C ASN A 62 0.67 17.51 -16.90
N TRP A 63 -0.55 18.00 -16.61
CA TRP A 63 -1.61 18.15 -17.59
C TRP A 63 -1.53 19.48 -18.33
N LEU A 64 -0.78 20.45 -17.80
CA LEU A 64 -0.57 21.76 -18.38
C LEU A 64 0.65 21.76 -19.30
N ASP A 65 0.61 22.56 -20.36
CA ASP A 65 1.77 22.90 -21.17
C ASP A 65 2.59 24.02 -20.50
N LYS A 66 3.70 24.41 -21.14
CA LYS A 66 4.60 25.44 -20.62
C LYS A 66 3.95 26.82 -20.46
N ASN A 67 2.81 27.05 -21.11
CA ASN A 67 2.06 28.30 -21.05
C ASN A 67 0.89 28.19 -20.05
N GLY A 68 0.80 27.11 -19.28
CA GLY A 68 -0.28 26.86 -18.32
C GLY A 68 -1.59 26.39 -18.95
N ASN A 69 -1.61 26.05 -20.25
CA ASN A 69 -2.83 25.57 -20.91
C ASN A 69 -2.94 24.05 -20.84
N LEU A 70 -4.17 23.54 -20.77
CA LEU A 70 -4.41 22.10 -20.73
C LEU A 70 -3.98 21.41 -22.03
N ARG A 71 -3.09 20.41 -21.93
CA ARG A 71 -2.64 19.61 -23.07
C ARG A 71 -3.83 18.88 -23.69
N LYS A 72 -3.82 18.76 -25.03
CA LYS A 72 -4.92 18.17 -25.83
C LYS A 72 -5.38 16.79 -25.31
N ASN A 73 -4.46 15.96 -24.82
CA ASN A 73 -4.75 14.61 -24.36
C ASN A 73 -5.58 14.54 -23.07
N TYR A 74 -5.71 15.65 -22.34
CA TYR A 74 -6.45 15.76 -21.07
C TYR A 74 -7.74 16.59 -21.18
N LYS A 75 -8.10 17.10 -22.36
CA LYS A 75 -9.33 17.89 -22.53
C LYS A 75 -10.59 17.12 -22.08
N ASN A 76 -10.63 15.82 -22.36
CA ASN A 76 -11.78 14.96 -22.05
C ASN A 76 -11.64 14.26 -20.69
N THR A 77 -10.86 14.81 -19.76
CA THR A 77 -10.59 14.19 -18.43
C THR A 77 -10.98 15.11 -17.27
N ILE A 78 -11.57 16.26 -17.59
CA ILE A 78 -11.94 17.29 -16.64
C ILE A 78 -13.27 16.94 -15.96
N PRO A 79 -13.34 16.92 -14.62
CA PRO A 79 -14.60 16.95 -13.89
C PRO A 79 -15.42 18.21 -14.21
N GLU A 80 -16.67 18.02 -14.60
CA GLU A 80 -17.62 19.11 -14.91
C GLU A 80 -18.67 19.22 -13.81
N SER A 81 -18.98 20.44 -13.36
CA SER A 81 -20.07 20.67 -12.40
C SER A 81 -21.40 20.71 -13.17
N THR A 82 -22.36 19.89 -12.75
CA THR A 82 -23.68 19.78 -13.41
C THR A 82 -24.76 19.49 -12.38
N ASP A 83 -26.03 19.75 -12.70
CA ASP A 83 -27.14 19.41 -11.82
C ASP A 83 -27.70 18.03 -12.16
N TYR A 84 -27.96 17.22 -11.15
CA TYR A 84 -28.68 15.96 -11.28
C TYR A 84 -30.01 16.05 -10.54
N CYS A 85 -31.09 15.63 -11.20
CA CYS A 85 -32.41 15.49 -10.59
C CYS A 85 -32.71 14.01 -10.32
N PRO A 86 -32.71 13.57 -9.05
CA PRO A 86 -33.04 12.19 -8.69
C PRO A 86 -34.46 11.79 -9.08
N LYS A 87 -35.42 12.72 -8.98
CA LYS A 87 -36.84 12.47 -9.28
C LYS A 87 -37.11 12.26 -10.77
N CYS A 88 -36.41 12.99 -11.63
CA CYS A 88 -36.52 12.84 -13.09
C CYS A 88 -35.48 11.86 -13.66
N ASN A 89 -34.53 11.42 -12.84
CA ASN A 89 -33.34 10.67 -13.23
C ASN A 89 -32.59 11.29 -14.42
N LYS A 90 -32.37 12.61 -14.38
CA LYS A 90 -31.75 13.37 -15.48
C LYS A 90 -30.68 14.34 -15.01
N ILE A 91 -29.62 14.42 -15.79
CA ILE A 91 -28.55 15.42 -15.70
C ILE A 91 -29.02 16.68 -16.45
N ASN A 92 -28.72 17.86 -15.93
CA ASN A 92 -29.17 19.17 -16.44
C ASN A 92 -30.67 19.20 -16.75
N ALA A 93 -31.48 18.59 -15.88
CA ALA A 93 -32.92 18.49 -16.10
C ALA A 93 -33.57 19.88 -16.04
N ASN A 94 -34.26 20.26 -17.11
CA ASN A 94 -35.15 21.42 -17.10
C ASN A 94 -36.48 21.06 -16.40
N CYS A 95 -36.44 20.92 -15.07
CA CYS A 95 -37.60 20.64 -14.22
C CYS A 95 -37.60 21.50 -12.96
N SER A 96 -38.76 21.62 -12.31
CA SER A 96 -38.96 22.40 -11.07
C SER A 96 -38.82 21.56 -9.78
N CYS A 97 -38.18 20.39 -9.86
CA CYS A 97 -38.00 19.52 -8.70
C CYS A 97 -37.04 20.14 -7.68
N SER A 98 -37.42 20.16 -6.41
CA SER A 98 -36.62 20.72 -5.31
C SER A 98 -35.45 19.82 -4.89
N GLU A 99 -35.47 18.55 -5.27
CA GLU A 99 -34.48 17.54 -4.91
C GLU A 99 -33.24 17.55 -5.82
N LYS A 100 -33.09 18.56 -6.69
CA LYS A 100 -31.91 18.72 -7.53
C LYS A 100 -30.67 18.91 -6.66
N ILE A 101 -29.61 18.22 -7.05
CA ILE A 101 -28.31 18.33 -6.41
C ILE A 101 -27.25 18.65 -7.46
N THR A 102 -26.30 19.52 -7.09
CA THR A 102 -25.12 19.73 -7.91
C THR A 102 -24.14 18.58 -7.70
N VAL A 103 -23.69 18.00 -8.80
CA VAL A 103 -22.76 16.87 -8.84
C VAL A 103 -21.58 17.19 -9.74
N TRP A 104 -20.45 16.56 -9.46
CA TRP A 104 -19.37 16.43 -10.44
C TRP A 104 -19.70 15.29 -11.39
N LYS A 105 -19.74 15.57 -12.70
CA LYS A 105 -19.68 14.58 -13.78
C LYS A 105 -18.21 14.38 -14.17
N ILE A 106 -17.67 13.22 -13.84
CA ILE A 106 -16.25 12.89 -14.06
C ILE A 106 -16.16 11.87 -15.21
N PRO A 107 -15.37 12.14 -16.26
CA PRO A 107 -15.24 11.23 -17.39
C PRO A 107 -14.65 9.86 -17.00
N TYR A 108 -15.11 8.81 -17.67
CA TYR A 108 -14.47 7.50 -17.65
C TYR A 108 -13.34 7.41 -18.69
N PRO A 109 -12.20 6.77 -18.38
CA PRO A 109 -11.82 6.17 -17.10
C PRO A 109 -11.48 7.23 -16.05
N LEU A 110 -11.59 6.91 -14.75
CA LEU A 110 -11.28 7.87 -13.69
C LEU A 110 -9.81 8.29 -13.79
N GLN A 111 -9.55 9.57 -14.02
CA GLN A 111 -8.19 10.11 -14.09
C GLN A 111 -7.86 11.09 -12.98
N ILE A 112 -8.85 11.63 -12.27
CA ILE A 112 -8.65 12.51 -11.12
C ILE A 112 -9.80 12.34 -10.13
N CYS A 113 -9.48 12.35 -8.84
CA CYS A 113 -10.46 12.46 -7.77
C CYS A 113 -10.60 13.94 -7.38
N PRO A 114 -11.78 14.57 -7.51
CA PRO A 114 -11.93 15.98 -7.14
C PRO A 114 -11.83 16.25 -5.63
N SER A 115 -11.98 15.22 -4.79
CA SER A 115 -11.85 15.37 -3.33
C SER A 115 -10.38 15.40 -2.87
N CYS A 116 -9.56 14.42 -3.26
CA CYS A 116 -8.16 14.34 -2.78
C CYS A 116 -7.09 14.70 -3.82
N ASN A 117 -7.50 15.11 -5.03
CA ASN A 117 -6.62 15.50 -6.14
C ASN A 117 -5.59 14.43 -6.55
N ILE A 118 -5.78 13.17 -6.15
CA ILE A 118 -5.02 12.06 -6.72
C ILE A 118 -5.41 11.92 -8.19
N PHE A 119 -4.40 11.80 -9.05
CA PHE A 119 -4.61 11.60 -10.47
C PHE A 119 -3.91 10.32 -10.96
N TYR A 120 -4.49 9.71 -11.99
CA TYR A 120 -4.05 8.45 -12.55
C TYR A 120 -3.81 8.56 -14.06
N THR A 121 -2.87 7.76 -14.55
CA THR A 121 -2.72 7.54 -15.99
C THR A 121 -3.74 6.50 -16.47
N LYS A 122 -4.07 6.52 -17.77
CA LYS A 122 -4.95 5.51 -18.40
C LYS A 122 -4.42 4.08 -18.33
N LYS A 123 -3.15 3.87 -17.96
CA LYS A 123 -2.53 2.54 -17.82
C LYS A 123 -3.04 1.77 -16.61
N LYS A 124 -3.47 2.46 -15.55
CA LYS A 124 -4.03 1.81 -14.37
C LYS A 124 -5.50 1.51 -14.65
N GLY A 125 -5.92 0.25 -14.50
CA GLY A 125 -7.33 -0.13 -14.61
C GLY A 125 -8.17 0.42 -13.44
N GLU A 126 -9.49 0.46 -13.58
CA GLU A 126 -10.39 1.07 -12.60
C GLU A 126 -10.36 0.38 -11.24
N TYR A 127 -10.26 -0.94 -11.18
CA TYR A 127 -10.09 -1.67 -9.91
C TYR A 127 -8.85 -1.23 -9.12
N GLY A 128 -7.83 -0.68 -9.79
CA GLY A 128 -6.64 -0.12 -9.15
C GLY A 128 -6.82 1.30 -8.61
N LYS A 129 -7.92 1.99 -8.96
CA LYS A 129 -8.23 3.37 -8.57
C LYS A 129 -9.41 3.46 -7.62
N LEU A 130 -10.38 2.58 -7.84
CA LEU A 130 -11.66 2.53 -7.16
C LEU A 130 -11.83 1.18 -6.47
N PHE A 131 -12.52 1.19 -5.32
CA PHE A 131 -13.02 -0.02 -4.69
C PHE A 131 -14.55 0.02 -4.60
N SER A 132 -15.19 -1.14 -4.48
CA SER A 132 -16.63 -1.26 -4.21
C SER A 132 -16.83 -2.31 -3.13
N PHE A 133 -17.97 -2.30 -2.44
CA PHE A 133 -18.29 -3.33 -1.45
C PHE A 133 -18.25 -4.75 -2.06
N ASN A 134 -18.61 -4.90 -3.33
CA ASN A 134 -18.56 -6.17 -4.05
C ASN A 134 -17.20 -6.46 -4.70
N SER A 135 -16.16 -5.65 -4.45
CA SER A 135 -14.82 -5.83 -5.05
C SER A 135 -13.90 -6.74 -4.23
N THR A 136 -14.41 -7.38 -3.18
CA THR A 136 -13.66 -8.37 -2.41
C THR A 136 -13.56 -9.69 -3.17
N GLY A 137 -12.39 -10.33 -3.11
CA GLY A 137 -12.24 -11.68 -3.66
C GLY A 137 -13.07 -12.68 -2.86
N ARG A 138 -13.67 -13.67 -3.53
CA ARG A 138 -14.49 -14.71 -2.90
C ARG A 138 -13.76 -15.36 -1.71
N SER A 139 -12.48 -15.67 -1.87
CA SER A 139 -11.67 -16.30 -0.82
C SER A 139 -11.56 -15.44 0.44
N SER A 140 -11.24 -14.14 0.31
CA SER A 140 -11.15 -13.24 1.45
C SER A 140 -12.50 -13.08 2.16
N SER A 141 -13.60 -12.97 1.41
CA SER A 141 -14.95 -12.91 2.00
C SER A 141 -15.29 -14.19 2.76
N THR A 142 -14.99 -15.35 2.18
CA THR A 142 -15.18 -16.65 2.84
C THR A 142 -14.37 -16.74 4.13
N ASP A 143 -13.13 -16.26 4.14
CA ASP A 143 -12.28 -16.31 5.34
C ASP A 143 -12.80 -15.44 6.47
N VAL A 144 -13.16 -14.18 6.16
CA VAL A 144 -13.71 -13.26 7.16
C VAL A 144 -15.00 -13.80 7.75
N LEU A 145 -15.92 -14.31 6.90
CA LEU A 145 -17.16 -14.90 7.36
C LEU A 145 -16.91 -16.16 8.21
N THR A 146 -15.97 -17.01 7.80
CA THR A 146 -15.59 -18.22 8.55
C THR A 146 -15.00 -17.86 9.91
N ALA A 147 -14.07 -16.92 9.96
CA ALA A 147 -13.48 -16.45 11.21
C ALA A 147 -14.55 -15.84 12.15
N GLU A 148 -15.47 -15.04 11.61
CA GLU A 148 -16.54 -14.41 12.40
C GLU A 148 -17.55 -15.44 12.93
N VAL A 149 -17.97 -16.40 12.10
CA VAL A 149 -18.84 -17.50 12.54
C VAL A 149 -18.16 -18.28 13.67
N LEU A 150 -16.89 -18.66 13.51
CA LEU A 150 -16.13 -19.36 14.55
C LEU A 150 -15.92 -18.52 15.83
N ARG A 151 -15.89 -17.19 15.72
CA ARG A 151 -15.80 -16.27 16.85
C ARG A 151 -17.10 -16.23 17.66
N LEU A 152 -18.25 -16.26 16.98
CA LEU A 152 -19.57 -16.21 17.59
C LEU A 152 -20.02 -17.55 18.20
N LEU A 153 -19.47 -18.67 17.71
CA LEU A 153 -19.78 -20.00 18.24
C LEU A 153 -19.17 -20.21 19.64
N ASN A 154 -19.93 -20.89 20.51
CA ASN A 154 -19.43 -21.33 21.81
C ASN A 154 -18.20 -22.24 21.65
N LYS A 155 -17.33 -22.29 22.67
CA LYS A 155 -16.06 -23.03 22.62
C LYS A 155 -16.22 -24.47 22.12
N ASP A 156 -17.26 -25.18 22.57
CA ASP A 156 -17.51 -26.58 22.21
C ASP A 156 -18.13 -26.77 20.82
N GLN A 157 -18.55 -25.66 20.20
CA GLN A 157 -19.24 -25.60 18.90
C GLN A 157 -18.39 -24.98 17.80
N LYS A 158 -17.13 -24.61 18.05
CA LYS A 158 -16.22 -23.97 17.07
C LYS A 158 -15.76 -24.93 15.97
N LYS A 159 -16.71 -25.39 15.16
CA LYS A 159 -16.49 -26.25 14.00
C LYS A 159 -17.36 -25.73 12.86
N GLN A 160 -16.73 -25.54 11.70
CA GLN A 160 -17.41 -25.17 10.47
C GLN A 160 -16.88 -26.06 9.35
N ILE A 161 -17.79 -26.54 8.50
CA ILE A 161 -17.45 -27.33 7.32
C ILE A 161 -17.81 -26.47 6.10
N ILE A 162 -16.84 -26.29 5.21
CA ILE A 162 -17.00 -25.54 3.96
C ILE A 162 -16.95 -26.56 2.82
N PHE A 163 -18.01 -26.59 2.00
CA PHE A 163 -18.07 -27.44 0.82
C PHE A 163 -17.64 -26.64 -0.40
N THR A 164 -16.77 -27.23 -1.22
CA THR A 164 -16.39 -26.71 -2.54
C THR A 164 -16.63 -27.81 -3.57
N ASP A 165 -16.93 -27.44 -4.80
CA ASP A 165 -17.21 -28.35 -5.92
C ASP A 165 -15.92 -28.99 -6.49
N ASN A 166 -14.76 -28.38 -6.20
CA ASN A 166 -13.46 -28.82 -6.70
C ASN A 166 -12.43 -28.96 -5.57
N ARG A 167 -11.69 -30.08 -5.58
CA ARG A 167 -10.63 -30.39 -4.60
C ARG A 167 -9.47 -29.39 -4.63
N GLN A 168 -9.12 -28.87 -5.82
CA GLN A 168 -8.04 -27.87 -5.94
C GLN A 168 -8.45 -26.56 -5.28
N ASP A 169 -9.71 -26.14 -5.48
CA ASP A 169 -10.27 -24.96 -4.84
C ASP A 169 -10.42 -25.16 -3.33
N THR A 170 -10.73 -26.38 -2.86
CA THR A 170 -10.70 -26.70 -1.42
C THR A 170 -9.32 -26.45 -0.83
N ALA A 171 -8.28 -27.00 -1.45
CA ALA A 171 -6.91 -26.88 -0.96
C ALA A 171 -6.42 -25.43 -0.99
N LEU A 172 -6.72 -24.70 -2.07
CA LEU A 172 -6.38 -23.29 -2.21
C LEU A 172 -7.09 -22.43 -1.14
N GLN A 173 -8.39 -22.67 -0.90
CA GLN A 173 -9.14 -21.93 0.11
C GLN A 173 -8.65 -22.25 1.53
N ALA A 174 -8.32 -23.51 1.81
CA ALA A 174 -7.78 -23.90 3.12
C ALA A 174 -6.45 -23.20 3.42
N GLU A 175 -5.53 -23.16 2.46
CA GLU A 175 -4.26 -22.47 2.64
C GLU A 175 -4.45 -20.95 2.73
N HIS A 176 -5.35 -20.38 1.92
CA HIS A 176 -5.67 -18.97 1.98
C HIS A 176 -6.25 -18.56 3.36
N LEU A 177 -7.12 -19.39 3.95
CA LEU A 177 -7.66 -19.19 5.29
C LEU A 177 -6.58 -19.26 6.37
N ASN A 178 -5.70 -20.27 6.31
CA ASN A 178 -4.59 -20.42 7.25
C ASN A 178 -3.66 -19.20 7.19
N GLU A 179 -3.28 -18.76 6.00
CA GLU A 179 -2.42 -17.59 5.81
C GLU A 179 -3.11 -16.29 6.27
N PHE A 180 -4.41 -16.14 6.00
CA PHE A 180 -5.20 -15.03 6.53
C PHE A 180 -5.20 -15.00 8.06
N GLN A 181 -5.45 -16.15 8.70
CA GLN A 181 -5.46 -16.26 10.16
C GLN A 181 -4.09 -15.95 10.77
N ARG A 182 -3.02 -16.57 10.27
CA ARG A 182 -1.65 -16.32 10.74
C ARG A 182 -1.35 -14.82 10.70
N ARG A 183 -1.67 -14.16 9.57
CA ARG A 183 -1.32 -12.75 9.34
C ARG A 183 -2.12 -11.80 10.20
N THR A 184 -3.40 -12.08 10.34
CA THR A 184 -4.27 -11.31 11.23
C THR A 184 -3.84 -11.45 12.68
N ASN A 185 -3.48 -12.66 13.12
CA ASN A 185 -2.99 -12.90 14.49
C ASN A 185 -1.67 -12.18 14.75
N PHE A 186 -0.70 -12.26 13.82
CA PHE A 186 0.56 -11.53 13.96
C PHE A 186 0.34 -10.02 14.01
N ARG A 187 -0.47 -9.46 13.11
CA ARG A 187 -0.77 -8.02 13.13
C ARG A 187 -1.51 -7.58 14.38
N GLN A 188 -2.40 -8.42 14.92
CA GLN A 188 -3.05 -8.15 16.20
C GLN A 188 -2.02 -8.12 17.34
N ALA A 189 -1.13 -9.11 17.41
CA ALA A 189 -0.04 -9.13 18.39
C ALA A 189 0.87 -7.90 18.24
N PHE A 190 1.21 -7.53 17.00
CA PHE A 190 2.04 -6.38 16.73
C PHE A 190 1.34 -5.07 17.13
N LEU A 191 0.06 -4.90 16.81
CA LEU A 191 -0.72 -3.73 17.24
C LEU A 191 -0.77 -3.59 18.78
N HIS A 192 -1.03 -4.68 19.50
CA HIS A 192 -1.01 -4.65 20.96
C HIS A 192 0.39 -4.38 21.52
N THR A 193 1.43 -4.87 20.86
CA THR A 193 2.82 -4.54 21.21
C THR A 193 3.12 -3.06 21.00
N LEU A 194 2.61 -2.44 19.93
CA LEU A 194 2.75 -1.00 19.69
C LEU A 194 2.02 -0.19 20.77
N GLN A 195 0.81 -0.60 21.17
CA GLN A 195 0.09 0.03 22.29
C GLN A 195 0.88 -0.09 23.60
N TYR A 196 1.47 -1.25 23.85
CA TYR A 196 2.33 -1.50 24.99
C TYR A 196 3.58 -0.59 24.98
N ILE A 197 4.28 -0.51 23.85
CA ILE A 197 5.42 0.40 23.62
C ILE A 197 5.03 1.84 23.97
N THR A 198 3.90 2.34 23.46
CA THR A 198 3.41 3.68 23.75
C THR A 198 3.12 3.87 25.24
N SER A 199 2.42 2.92 25.88
CA SER A 199 2.06 3.02 27.31
C SER A 199 3.26 2.97 28.26
N LYS A 200 4.34 2.30 27.86
CA LYS A 200 5.58 2.20 28.65
C LYS A 200 6.68 3.16 28.19
N GLU A 201 6.39 4.00 27.20
CA GLU A 201 7.34 4.94 26.59
C GLU A 201 8.66 4.26 26.16
N LEU A 202 8.55 3.03 25.63
CA LEU A 202 9.73 2.26 25.25
C LEU A 202 10.36 2.85 23.98
N ARG A 203 11.68 2.98 23.98
CA ARG A 203 12.43 3.31 22.76
C ARG A 203 12.40 2.11 21.82
N VAL A 204 11.67 2.23 20.72
CA VAL A 204 11.58 1.22 19.66
C VAL A 204 12.41 1.64 18.45
N THR A 205 13.14 0.69 17.89
CA THR A 205 13.84 0.83 16.60
C THR A 205 13.62 -0.43 15.78
N ASP A 206 14.03 -0.39 14.51
CA ASP A 206 14.05 -1.55 13.63
C ASP A 206 14.92 -2.71 14.18
N ILE A 207 15.92 -2.41 15.01
CA ILE A 207 16.84 -3.40 15.58
C ILE A 207 16.18 -4.22 16.70
N ASN A 208 15.45 -3.56 17.60
CA ASN A 208 14.96 -4.18 18.85
C ASN A 208 13.49 -4.64 18.79
N ILE A 209 12.77 -4.34 17.70
CA ILE A 209 11.33 -4.64 17.62
C ILE A 209 11.00 -6.13 17.81
N GLY A 210 11.86 -7.03 17.34
CA GLY A 210 11.66 -8.47 17.52
C GLY A 210 11.72 -8.92 18.98
N GLU A 211 12.66 -8.35 19.75
CA GLU A 211 12.81 -8.61 21.19
C GLU A 211 11.61 -8.07 21.96
N ILE A 212 11.20 -6.83 21.66
CA ILE A 212 10.03 -6.21 22.30
C ILE A 212 8.75 -7.02 22.01
N LEU A 213 8.56 -7.50 20.78
CA LEU A 213 7.46 -8.39 20.40
C LEU A 213 7.48 -9.69 21.20
N PHE A 214 8.64 -10.33 21.32
CA PHE A 214 8.80 -11.57 22.06
C PHE A 214 8.49 -11.38 23.54
N ASP A 215 9.06 -10.36 24.16
CA ASP A 215 8.88 -10.05 25.58
C ASP A 215 7.42 -9.70 25.88
N PHE A 216 6.78 -8.87 25.05
CA PHE A 216 5.36 -8.56 25.19
C PHE A 216 4.49 -9.83 25.16
N LEU A 217 4.71 -10.73 24.18
CA LEU A 217 3.97 -11.98 24.08
C LEU A 217 4.22 -12.89 25.28
N LYS A 218 5.46 -12.94 25.79
CA LYS A 218 5.85 -13.76 26.94
C LYS A 218 5.22 -13.26 28.23
N GLU A 219 5.33 -11.95 28.50
CA GLU A 219 4.78 -11.30 29.69
C GLU A 219 3.25 -11.44 29.80
N ASN A 220 2.56 -11.52 28.65
CA ASN A 220 1.10 -11.59 28.60
C ASN A 220 0.53 -13.03 28.43
N ASP A 221 1.38 -14.06 28.51
CA ASP A 221 1.01 -15.46 28.28
C ASP A 221 0.31 -15.65 26.92
N LYS A 222 0.86 -14.99 25.89
CA LYS A 222 0.39 -14.99 24.49
C LYS A 222 1.40 -15.57 23.50
N LEU A 223 2.55 -16.06 23.96
CA LEU A 223 3.47 -16.79 23.09
C LEU A 223 2.72 -17.98 22.46
N PRO A 224 2.70 -18.07 21.12
CA PRO A 224 2.13 -19.23 20.48
C PRO A 224 2.98 -20.46 20.79
N ASP A 225 2.39 -21.63 20.63
CA ASP A 225 3.12 -22.87 20.76
C ASP A 225 4.03 -23.11 19.53
N PHE A 226 5.17 -22.42 19.48
CA PHE A 226 6.05 -22.43 18.32
C PHE A 226 6.92 -23.69 18.21
N GLN A 227 7.06 -24.49 19.26
CA GLN A 227 7.95 -25.66 19.29
C GLN A 227 7.35 -26.89 18.60
N LYS A 228 8.15 -27.66 17.85
CA LYS A 228 7.67 -28.96 17.33
C LYS A 228 7.46 -29.97 18.44
N GLU A 229 6.47 -30.84 18.26
CA GLU A 229 6.12 -31.90 19.23
C GLU A 229 7.28 -32.84 19.56
N ARG A 230 8.15 -33.12 18.59
CA ARG A 230 9.35 -33.96 18.79
C ARG A 230 10.34 -33.34 19.79
N ASP A 231 10.39 -32.01 19.86
CA ASP A 231 11.32 -31.27 20.70
C ASP A 231 10.79 -31.12 22.14
N LYS A 232 9.47 -31.27 22.32
CA LYS A 232 8.78 -31.28 23.62
C LYS A 232 8.79 -32.63 24.35
N LYS A 233 8.88 -33.74 23.60
CA LYS A 233 8.48 -35.08 24.10
C LYS A 233 9.61 -35.95 24.65
N SER A 234 10.85 -35.48 24.73
CA SER A 234 11.87 -36.24 25.43
C SER A 234 11.97 -35.76 26.87
N ARG A 235 11.72 -36.66 27.84
CA ARG A 235 12.06 -36.47 29.26
C ARG A 235 13.56 -36.17 29.48
N PHE A 236 14.38 -36.34 28.44
CA PHE A 236 15.82 -36.10 28.40
C PHE A 236 16.21 -34.99 27.43
N SER A 237 15.26 -34.30 26.78
CA SER A 237 15.59 -33.11 25.97
C SER A 237 15.84 -31.95 26.91
N THR A 238 17.09 -31.54 26.98
CA THR A 238 17.54 -30.31 27.65
C THR A 238 17.57 -29.13 26.69
N THR A 239 17.15 -29.33 25.43
CA THR A 239 17.18 -28.27 24.41
C THR A 239 16.16 -27.20 24.79
N PRO A 240 16.59 -25.97 25.09
CA PRO A 240 15.66 -24.89 25.38
C PRO A 240 14.79 -24.62 24.15
N PRO A 241 13.58 -24.04 24.33
CA PRO A 241 12.82 -23.53 23.21
C PRO A 241 13.71 -22.63 22.33
N PRO A 242 13.56 -22.68 20.99
CA PRO A 242 14.29 -21.82 20.06
C PRO A 242 13.79 -20.37 20.13
N GLU A 243 13.83 -19.77 21.33
CA GLU A 243 13.36 -18.40 21.61
C GLU A 243 14.13 -17.40 20.75
N LYS A 244 15.46 -17.52 20.66
CA LYS A 244 16.30 -16.63 19.86
C LYS A 244 15.88 -16.62 18.39
N GLU A 245 15.66 -17.78 17.79
CA GLU A 245 15.21 -17.87 16.41
C GLU A 245 13.79 -17.36 16.24
N PHE A 246 12.93 -17.52 17.25
CA PHE A 246 11.57 -17.02 17.22
C PHE A 246 11.54 -15.49 17.31
N THR A 247 12.40 -14.89 18.14
CA THR A 247 12.66 -13.45 18.18
C THR A 247 13.15 -12.93 16.83
N GLU A 248 14.09 -13.64 16.18
CA GLU A 248 14.56 -13.28 14.83
C GLU A 248 13.44 -13.38 13.78
N PHE A 249 12.56 -14.38 13.92
CA PHE A 249 11.38 -14.53 13.07
C PHE A 249 10.38 -13.39 13.28
N LEU A 250 10.09 -13.00 14.52
CA LEU A 250 9.22 -11.86 14.84
C LEU A 250 9.79 -10.54 14.31
N HIS A 251 11.11 -10.34 14.42
CA HIS A 251 11.82 -9.21 13.81
C HIS A 251 11.57 -9.20 12.29
N PHE A 252 11.80 -10.32 11.61
CA PHE A 252 11.55 -10.46 10.18
C PHE A 252 10.11 -10.11 9.81
N LEU A 253 9.12 -10.63 10.54
CA LEU A 253 7.71 -10.34 10.28
C LEU A 253 7.37 -8.86 10.48
N ALA A 254 7.90 -8.21 11.52
CA ALA A 254 7.66 -6.80 11.79
C ALA A 254 8.22 -5.91 10.66
N LEU A 255 9.45 -6.18 10.21
CA LEU A 255 10.04 -5.45 9.09
C LEU A 255 9.38 -5.78 7.75
N SER A 256 8.88 -6.99 7.57
CA SER A 256 8.07 -7.35 6.40
C SER A 256 6.75 -6.60 6.37
N ASP A 257 6.12 -6.32 7.53
CA ASP A 257 4.85 -5.59 7.56
C ASP A 257 5.04 -4.11 7.18
N ILE A 258 6.17 -3.46 7.48
CA ILE A 258 6.41 -2.06 7.07
C ILE A 258 6.78 -1.89 5.58
N MET A 259 6.92 -3.00 4.84
CA MET A 259 7.12 -3.02 3.39
C MET A 259 5.78 -3.03 2.65
N GLN A 260 5.77 -2.59 1.39
CA GLN A 260 4.57 -2.64 0.57
C GLN A 260 4.19 -4.10 0.26
N SER A 261 2.98 -4.51 0.66
CA SER A 261 2.45 -5.81 0.25
C SER A 261 2.25 -5.88 -1.27
N GLN A 262 2.52 -7.05 -1.84
CA GLN A 262 2.21 -7.32 -3.24
C GLN A 262 0.72 -7.60 -3.45
N TYR A 263 0.01 -7.99 -2.39
CA TYR A 263 -1.41 -8.31 -2.48
C TYR A 263 -2.24 -7.07 -2.24
N PHE A 264 -3.15 -6.81 -3.17
CA PHE A 264 -3.89 -5.57 -3.22
C PHE A 264 -4.85 -5.34 -2.04
N LEU A 265 -5.36 -6.42 -1.45
CA LEU A 265 -6.26 -6.40 -0.29
C LEU A 265 -5.51 -6.56 1.03
N ASP A 266 -4.20 -6.77 0.99
CA ASP A 266 -3.37 -6.99 2.17
C ASP A 266 -2.69 -5.69 2.59
N LEU A 267 -3.43 -4.87 3.33
CA LEU A 267 -2.93 -3.61 3.87
C LEU A 267 -2.18 -3.89 5.19
N ASN A 268 -0.95 -3.41 5.26
CA ASN A 268 -0.14 -3.46 6.47
C ASN A 268 -0.54 -2.39 7.50
N LEU A 269 0.02 -2.47 8.71
CA LEU A 269 -0.31 -1.52 9.77
C LEU A 269 0.06 -0.07 9.42
N ASP A 270 1.14 0.14 8.67
CA ASP A 270 1.56 1.46 8.15
C ASP A 270 0.47 2.07 7.25
N LYS A 271 -0.02 1.33 6.24
CA LYS A 271 -1.07 1.79 5.33
C LYS A 271 -2.45 1.93 5.97
N LEU A 272 -2.70 1.21 7.06
CA LEU A 272 -3.91 1.38 7.86
C LEU A 272 -3.85 2.59 8.81
N GLY A 273 -2.70 3.27 8.92
CA GLY A 273 -2.52 4.36 9.87
C GLY A 273 -2.46 3.91 11.32
N LEU A 274 -2.18 2.62 11.56
CA LEU A 274 -2.06 2.01 12.89
C LEU A 274 -0.60 1.95 13.37
N LEU A 275 0.35 2.22 12.47
CA LEU A 275 1.78 2.29 12.73
C LEU A 275 2.35 3.52 12.03
N LYS A 276 3.08 4.35 12.77
CA LYS A 276 3.86 5.46 12.23
C LYS A 276 5.33 5.09 12.25
N ILE A 277 6.01 5.26 11.12
CA ILE A 277 7.46 5.06 11.00
C ILE A 277 8.11 6.42 10.87
N ASP A 278 9.02 6.75 11.78
CA ASP A 278 9.84 7.96 11.73
C ASP A 278 11.32 7.58 11.52
N TYR A 279 12.11 8.57 11.07
CA TYR A 279 13.52 8.41 10.78
C TYR A 279 14.31 9.25 11.77
N ASP A 280 15.05 8.61 12.66
CA ASP A 280 15.78 9.27 13.75
C ASP A 280 16.75 10.34 13.19
N GLY A 281 16.67 11.56 13.73
CA GLY A 281 17.49 12.70 13.29
C GLY A 281 17.07 13.38 11.99
N LEU A 282 15.96 12.98 11.35
CA LEU A 282 15.53 13.60 10.08
C LEU A 282 15.24 15.10 10.26
N GLU A 283 14.60 15.48 11.37
CA GLU A 283 14.30 16.89 11.70
C GLU A 283 15.58 17.73 11.84
N LEU A 284 16.69 17.12 12.26
CA LEU A 284 17.99 17.78 12.33
C LEU A 284 18.57 18.00 10.93
N LEU A 285 18.49 16.98 10.05
CA LEU A 285 18.95 17.08 8.67
C LEU A 285 18.21 18.16 7.89
N ILE A 286 16.89 18.30 8.08
CA ILE A 286 16.11 19.33 7.37
C ILE A 286 16.55 20.77 7.69
N LYS A 287 17.10 20.98 8.90
CA LYS A 287 17.62 22.27 9.37
C LYS A 287 19.10 22.48 9.04
N ASP A 288 19.76 21.43 8.59
CA ASP A 288 21.19 21.46 8.31
C ASP A 288 21.49 22.10 6.94
N HIS A 289 22.66 22.74 6.86
CA HIS A 289 23.19 23.38 5.66
C HIS A 289 23.26 22.44 4.45
N LEU A 290 23.45 21.14 4.65
CA LEU A 290 23.40 20.12 3.58
C LEU A 290 22.08 20.16 2.81
N ILE A 291 20.95 20.45 3.48
CA ILE A 291 19.64 20.62 2.84
C ILE A 291 19.40 22.08 2.49
N THR A 292 19.69 23.02 3.39
CA THR A 292 19.29 24.43 3.19
C THR A 292 20.05 25.12 2.07
N ASP A 293 21.28 24.70 1.77
CA ASP A 293 22.13 25.33 0.74
C ASP A 293 21.81 24.82 -0.68
N VAL A 294 20.92 23.84 -0.80
CA VAL A 294 20.42 23.39 -2.10
C VAL A 294 19.42 24.42 -2.61
N LYS A 295 19.80 25.17 -3.64
CA LYS A 295 19.02 26.26 -4.27
C LYS A 295 17.52 25.98 -4.50
N LEU A 296 17.15 24.72 -4.79
CA LEU A 296 15.74 24.35 -4.97
C LEU A 296 15.00 24.11 -3.64
N PHE A 297 15.69 23.62 -2.61
CA PHE A 297 15.15 23.45 -1.27
C PHE A 297 15.11 24.77 -0.50
N GLU A 298 15.97 25.75 -0.80
CA GLU A 298 15.94 27.10 -0.22
C GLU A 298 14.53 27.72 -0.26
N LYS A 299 13.81 27.51 -1.36
CA LYS A 299 12.47 28.06 -1.61
C LYS A 299 11.34 27.34 -0.87
N LEU A 300 11.62 26.15 -0.34
CA LEU A 300 10.67 25.35 0.41
C LEU A 300 10.72 25.70 1.90
N SER A 301 9.56 25.64 2.54
CA SER A 301 9.43 25.63 4.00
C SER A 301 10.07 24.37 4.62
N GLU A 302 10.27 24.40 5.94
CA GLU A 302 10.77 23.25 6.71
C GLU A 302 9.91 21.99 6.49
N ASP A 303 8.59 22.15 6.56
CA ASP A 303 7.62 21.06 6.34
C ASP A 303 7.71 20.50 4.92
N GLU A 304 7.80 21.37 3.91
CA GLU A 304 7.93 20.92 2.51
C GLU A 304 9.25 20.19 2.24
N ARG A 305 10.34 20.56 2.91
CA ARG A 305 11.61 19.82 2.81
C ARG A 305 11.48 18.47 3.49
N TYR A 306 10.91 18.45 4.69
CA TYR A 306 10.68 17.23 5.46
C TYR A 306 9.86 16.22 4.67
N ASP A 307 8.73 16.63 4.11
CA ASP A 307 7.83 15.78 3.32
C ASP A 307 8.51 15.19 2.09
N TYR A 308 9.33 15.98 1.39
CA TYR A 308 10.05 15.49 0.22
C TYR A 308 11.09 14.43 0.58
N ILE A 309 11.94 14.72 1.56
CA ILE A 309 13.03 13.84 1.99
C ILE A 309 12.48 12.57 2.62
N ARG A 310 11.49 12.69 3.52
CA ARG A 310 10.75 11.55 4.07
C ARG A 310 10.12 10.71 2.97
N GLY A 311 9.53 11.35 1.96
CA GLY A 311 8.93 10.65 0.82
C GLY A 311 9.93 9.77 0.05
N ILE A 312 11.20 10.19 -0.08
CA ILE A 312 12.25 9.35 -0.68
C ILE A 312 12.51 8.11 0.18
N LEU A 313 12.69 8.30 1.48
CA LEU A 313 12.95 7.22 2.44
C LEU A 313 11.77 6.24 2.54
N ASP A 314 10.54 6.74 2.55
CA ASP A 314 9.31 5.93 2.52
C ASP A 314 9.23 5.10 1.24
N ILE A 315 9.54 5.70 0.07
CA ILE A 315 9.58 4.95 -1.20
C ILE A 315 10.64 3.85 -1.14
N PHE A 316 11.81 4.10 -0.54
CA PHE A 316 12.84 3.08 -0.36
C PHE A 316 12.35 1.94 0.54
N ARG A 317 11.83 2.28 1.73
CA ARG A 317 11.28 1.34 2.72
C ARG A 317 10.15 0.50 2.14
N TRP A 318 9.14 1.12 1.52
CA TRP A 318 8.02 0.42 0.89
C TRP A 318 8.49 -0.57 -0.17
N ASN A 319 9.59 -0.26 -0.86
CA ASN A 319 10.17 -1.15 -1.85
C ASN A 319 11.04 -2.27 -1.26
N GLY A 320 11.27 -2.29 0.05
CA GLY A 320 12.08 -3.28 0.77
C GLY A 320 13.56 -2.93 0.91
N ALA A 321 13.96 -1.68 0.62
CA ALA A 321 15.34 -1.24 0.81
C ALA A 321 15.56 -0.88 2.29
N ILE A 322 15.71 -1.93 3.10
CA ILE A 322 15.94 -1.85 4.54
C ILE A 322 17.20 -2.66 4.83
N GLU A 323 18.23 -2.02 5.37
CA GLU A 323 19.45 -2.70 5.78
C GLU A 323 19.22 -3.40 7.14
N SER A 324 18.67 -4.60 7.09
CA SER A 324 18.54 -5.45 8.27
C SER A 324 19.13 -6.84 8.02
N SER A 325 19.66 -7.44 9.09
CA SER A 325 20.09 -8.83 9.09
C SER A 325 18.91 -9.78 8.83
N ALA A 326 17.68 -9.38 9.14
CA ALA A 326 16.46 -10.14 8.87
C ALA A 326 16.29 -10.50 7.38
N PHE A 327 16.80 -9.66 6.47
CA PHE A 327 16.70 -9.86 5.02
C PHE A 327 17.97 -10.43 4.37
N ILE A 328 18.97 -10.83 5.17
CA ILE A 328 20.16 -11.52 4.68
C ILE A 328 19.87 -13.03 4.58
N ASP A 329 20.06 -13.61 3.40
CA ASP A 329 19.83 -15.03 3.13
C ASP A 329 18.43 -15.52 3.57
N THR A 330 17.40 -14.67 3.40
CA THR A 330 16.03 -14.89 3.88
C THR A 330 15.49 -16.29 3.59
N VAL A 331 15.71 -16.80 2.36
CA VAL A 331 15.25 -18.15 1.98
C VAL A 331 15.87 -19.22 2.88
N ARG A 332 17.18 -19.15 3.15
CA ARG A 332 17.88 -20.12 4.00
C ARG A 332 17.43 -19.98 5.46
N LYS A 333 17.27 -18.76 5.95
CA LYS A 333 16.74 -18.50 7.30
C LYS A 333 15.34 -19.07 7.46
N TYR A 334 14.47 -18.83 6.49
CA TYR A 334 13.11 -19.33 6.48
C TYR A 334 13.03 -20.86 6.44
N GLU A 335 13.86 -21.52 5.63
CA GLU A 335 13.99 -22.99 5.68
C GLU A 335 14.51 -23.47 7.05
N GLY A 336 15.43 -22.72 7.66
CA GLY A 336 15.87 -22.95 9.04
C GLY A 336 14.71 -22.88 10.04
N TRP A 337 13.88 -21.84 9.97
CA TRP A 337 12.69 -21.69 10.81
C TRP A 337 11.68 -22.83 10.59
N LYS A 338 11.43 -23.26 9.34
CA LYS A 338 10.61 -24.45 9.04
C LYS A 338 11.08 -25.71 9.75
N THR A 339 12.40 -25.87 9.95
CA THR A 339 12.91 -27.05 10.67
C THR A 339 12.66 -26.97 12.17
N LYS A 340 12.57 -25.77 12.75
CA LYS A 340 12.48 -25.50 14.20
C LYS A 340 11.06 -25.27 14.70
N PHE A 341 10.20 -24.67 13.87
CA PHE A 341 8.88 -24.23 14.27
C PHE A 341 7.76 -25.13 13.76
N LYS A 342 6.62 -25.10 14.43
CA LYS A 342 5.38 -25.68 13.91
C LYS A 342 4.94 -24.95 12.63
N GLU A 343 4.28 -25.67 11.74
CA GLU A 343 3.84 -25.13 10.44
C GLU A 343 2.69 -24.13 10.55
N ASP A 344 1.87 -24.23 11.59
CA ASP A 344 0.72 -23.37 11.87
C ASP A 344 1.09 -21.93 12.25
N ILE A 345 2.35 -21.66 12.59
CA ILE A 345 2.85 -20.30 12.88
C ILE A 345 3.69 -19.69 11.75
N LEU A 346 3.96 -20.46 10.69
CA LEU A 346 4.86 -20.08 9.60
C LEU A 346 4.09 -19.41 8.46
N PHE A 347 4.61 -18.28 7.98
CA PHE A 347 4.03 -17.47 6.92
C PHE A 347 4.62 -17.77 5.55
N ASP A 348 3.80 -17.87 4.52
CA ASP A 348 4.36 -17.98 3.17
C ASP A 348 5.20 -16.75 2.81
N ILE A 349 6.52 -16.95 2.72
CA ILE A 349 7.42 -15.85 2.36
C ILE A 349 7.19 -15.47 0.90
N ASN A 350 6.60 -14.29 0.71
CA ASN A 350 6.45 -13.73 -0.61
C ASN A 350 7.82 -13.67 -1.33
N LYS A 351 7.84 -13.94 -2.63
CA LYS A 351 9.00 -13.77 -3.53
C LYS A 351 9.68 -12.40 -3.40
N SER A 352 8.97 -11.35 -2.96
CA SER A 352 9.61 -10.06 -2.62
C SER A 352 10.72 -10.18 -1.58
N HIS A 353 10.59 -11.11 -0.64
CA HIS A 353 11.53 -11.27 0.47
C HIS A 353 12.72 -12.18 0.12
N TRP A 354 12.72 -12.81 -1.06
CA TRP A 354 13.78 -13.73 -1.48
C TRP A 354 15.11 -13.03 -1.74
N ASN A 355 15.06 -11.76 -2.10
CA ASN A 355 16.23 -10.95 -2.40
C ASN A 355 16.20 -9.67 -1.56
N ARG A 356 17.38 -9.20 -1.15
CA ARG A 356 17.53 -7.84 -0.63
C ARG A 356 17.19 -6.86 -1.74
N VAL A 357 16.62 -5.72 -1.38
CA VAL A 357 16.33 -4.66 -2.36
C VAL A 357 17.31 -3.52 -2.16
N GLY A 358 17.92 -3.09 -3.26
CA GLY A 358 18.70 -1.87 -3.32
C GLY A 358 18.17 -0.95 -4.41
N PHE A 359 18.81 0.20 -4.53
CA PHE A 359 18.52 1.19 -5.56
C PHE A 359 19.81 1.52 -6.34
N THR A 360 19.71 1.76 -7.64
CA THR A 360 20.89 2.04 -8.49
C THR A 360 20.59 3.06 -9.59
N TYR A 361 21.61 3.84 -9.94
CA TYR A 361 21.64 4.66 -11.15
C TYR A 361 22.05 3.88 -12.39
N LYS A 362 22.59 2.66 -12.25
CA LYS A 362 23.00 1.83 -13.38
C LYS A 362 21.79 1.46 -14.23
N LYS A 363 21.89 1.71 -15.53
CA LYS A 363 20.84 1.32 -16.48
C LYS A 363 20.79 -0.21 -16.56
N PRO A 364 19.62 -0.84 -16.37
CA PRO A 364 19.50 -2.28 -16.55
C PRO A 364 19.69 -2.66 -18.02
N GLU A 365 20.41 -3.76 -18.27
CA GLU A 365 20.58 -4.31 -19.64
C GLU A 365 19.23 -4.75 -20.24
N LYS A 366 18.32 -5.28 -19.40
CA LYS A 366 16.92 -5.62 -19.75
C LYS A 366 15.97 -5.33 -18.58
N GLY A 367 14.81 -4.74 -18.87
CA GLY A 367 13.77 -4.49 -17.88
C GLY A 367 14.00 -3.25 -17.00
N ARG A 368 13.60 -3.31 -15.72
CA ARG A 368 13.68 -2.19 -14.74
C ARG A 368 14.50 -2.51 -13.49
N LYS A 369 15.11 -3.69 -13.43
CA LYS A 369 15.80 -4.23 -12.26
C LYS A 369 17.16 -4.77 -12.67
N VAL A 370 18.17 -4.56 -11.83
CA VAL A 370 19.49 -5.20 -11.94
C VAL A 370 19.59 -6.26 -10.86
N TYR A 371 19.92 -7.49 -11.24
CA TYR A 371 20.02 -8.61 -10.30
C TYR A 371 21.50 -8.89 -10.01
N HIS A 372 21.84 -8.96 -8.73
CA HIS A 372 23.12 -9.49 -8.28
C HIS A 372 22.92 -10.90 -7.72
N ASN A 373 22.91 -11.89 -8.62
CA ASN A 373 22.54 -13.28 -8.31
C ASN A 373 23.36 -13.89 -7.16
N ARG A 374 24.65 -13.51 -7.04
CA ARG A 374 25.55 -14.05 -6.01
C ARG A 374 25.28 -13.53 -4.60
N GLN A 375 24.78 -12.31 -4.47
CA GLN A 375 24.43 -11.71 -3.16
C GLN A 375 22.92 -11.63 -2.96
N ARG A 376 22.14 -12.17 -3.92
CA ARG A 376 20.67 -12.14 -3.91
C ARG A 376 20.14 -10.73 -3.66
N VAL A 377 20.67 -9.75 -4.39
CA VAL A 377 20.22 -8.36 -4.34
C VAL A 377 19.52 -8.00 -5.63
N VAL A 378 18.39 -7.30 -5.52
CA VAL A 378 17.64 -6.72 -6.63
C VAL A 378 17.72 -5.21 -6.52
N PHE A 379 18.44 -4.59 -7.45
CA PHE A 379 18.50 -3.15 -7.54
C PHE A 379 17.35 -2.63 -8.42
N LYS A 380 16.55 -1.73 -7.87
CA LYS A 380 15.56 -0.94 -8.59
C LYS A 380 16.23 0.31 -9.13
N SER A 381 15.83 0.75 -10.31
CA SER A 381 16.35 2.01 -10.86
C SER A 381 15.89 3.20 -10.02
N ILE A 382 16.82 4.05 -9.61
CA ILE A 382 16.54 5.35 -8.98
C ILE A 382 15.99 6.30 -10.02
N SER A 383 16.71 6.39 -11.14
CA SER A 383 16.51 7.39 -12.16
C SER A 383 16.09 6.78 -13.49
N TRP A 384 14.80 6.95 -13.79
CA TRP A 384 14.23 6.71 -15.11
C TRP A 384 12.90 7.45 -15.25
N TYR A 385 12.50 7.80 -16.46
CA TYR A 385 11.30 8.61 -16.73
C TYR A 385 9.98 7.99 -16.19
N THR A 386 9.96 6.71 -15.82
CA THR A 386 8.80 6.04 -15.20
C THR A 386 8.99 5.61 -13.75
N THR A 387 10.14 5.91 -13.13
CA THR A 387 10.36 5.50 -11.73
C THR A 387 9.46 6.29 -10.79
N THR A 388 9.09 5.67 -9.67
CA THR A 388 8.24 6.32 -8.66
C THR A 388 8.92 7.56 -8.10
N LEU A 389 10.23 7.51 -7.84
CA LEU A 389 11.01 8.64 -7.33
C LEU A 389 11.01 9.82 -8.29
N ILE A 390 11.32 9.61 -9.57
CA ILE A 390 11.29 10.69 -10.57
C ILE A 390 9.88 11.26 -10.72
N ASN A 391 8.85 10.41 -10.79
CA ASN A 391 7.48 10.89 -10.90
C ASN A 391 7.03 11.65 -9.65
N TRP A 392 7.48 11.23 -8.47
CA TRP A 392 7.27 11.91 -7.20
C TRP A 392 7.95 13.28 -7.23
N THR A 393 9.25 13.35 -7.52
CA THR A 393 10.01 14.60 -7.63
C THR A 393 9.38 15.57 -8.62
N LYS A 394 9.03 15.11 -9.83
CA LYS A 394 8.33 15.92 -10.83
C LYS A 394 7.01 16.47 -10.32
N LYS A 395 6.22 15.63 -9.64
CA LYS A 395 4.92 16.03 -9.11
C LYS A 395 5.09 17.03 -7.96
N TYR A 396 6.04 16.79 -7.07
CA TYR A 396 6.28 17.59 -5.87
C TYR A 396 6.76 19.00 -6.22
N PHE A 397 7.72 19.11 -7.12
CA PHE A 397 8.32 20.39 -7.54
C PHE A 397 7.69 20.99 -8.81
N LEU A 398 6.64 20.37 -9.35
CA LEU A 398 6.00 20.76 -10.62
C LEU A 398 6.99 20.84 -11.80
N ILE A 399 7.99 19.96 -11.82
CA ILE A 399 9.02 19.89 -12.87
C ILE A 399 8.53 19.06 -14.06
N ASP A 400 8.57 19.63 -15.26
CA ASP A 400 8.24 18.91 -16.50
C ASP A 400 9.40 18.04 -17.01
N LYS A 401 10.61 18.59 -17.01
CA LYS A 401 11.80 17.98 -17.61
C LYS A 401 12.32 16.82 -16.77
N PHE A 402 12.81 15.78 -17.43
CA PHE A 402 13.35 14.62 -16.72
C PHE A 402 14.69 14.94 -16.07
N GLU A 403 15.54 15.64 -16.79
CA GLU A 403 16.92 15.96 -16.45
C GLU A 403 16.99 16.78 -15.15
N GLU A 404 16.13 17.78 -15.03
CA GLU A 404 16.03 18.65 -13.85
C GLU A 404 15.53 17.88 -12.61
N ALA A 405 14.53 17.00 -12.79
CA ALA A 405 14.04 16.16 -11.70
C ALA A 405 15.06 15.07 -11.30
N ASP A 406 15.86 14.59 -12.25
CA ASP A 406 16.94 13.64 -12.00
C ASP A 406 18.08 14.28 -11.22
N GLU A 407 18.52 15.47 -11.63
CA GLU A 407 19.58 16.23 -10.95
C GLU A 407 19.22 16.52 -9.48
N LEU A 408 17.98 16.97 -9.22
CA LEU A 408 17.50 17.20 -7.86
C LEU A 408 17.45 15.92 -7.04
N LEU A 409 16.90 14.83 -7.61
CA LEU A 409 16.80 13.55 -6.92
C LEU A 409 18.20 12.99 -6.60
N ARG A 410 19.17 13.15 -7.49
CA ARG A 410 20.57 12.76 -7.27
C ARG A 410 21.16 13.51 -6.09
N LYS A 411 21.01 14.83 -6.08
CA LYS A 411 21.54 15.65 -4.99
C LYS A 411 20.90 15.28 -3.64
N ALA A 412 19.59 15.03 -3.61
CA ALA A 412 18.89 14.59 -2.40
C ALA A 412 19.42 13.24 -1.89
N ILE A 413 19.68 12.29 -2.79
CA ILE A 413 20.20 10.96 -2.42
C ILE A 413 21.65 11.05 -1.93
N GLU A 414 22.49 11.89 -2.56
CA GLU A 414 23.86 12.15 -2.08
C GLU A 414 23.86 12.71 -0.65
N ILE A 415 22.98 13.68 -0.35
CA ILE A 415 22.83 14.24 1.00
C ILE A 415 22.38 13.17 2.00
N LEU A 416 21.42 12.32 1.62
CA LEU A 416 20.95 11.23 2.48
C LEU A 416 22.02 10.16 2.74
N GLU A 417 22.91 9.93 1.77
CA GLU A 417 24.07 9.06 1.94
C GLU A 417 25.12 9.69 2.87
N GLU A 418 25.45 10.96 2.66
CA GLU A 418 26.39 11.72 3.50
C GLU A 418 25.90 11.83 4.94
N ALA A 419 24.59 12.04 5.14
CA ALA A 419 23.96 12.11 6.45
C ALA A 419 23.73 10.72 7.10
N GLY A 420 24.02 9.62 6.39
CA GLY A 420 23.94 8.26 6.94
C GLY A 420 22.53 7.64 7.00
N PHE A 421 21.51 8.26 6.39
CA PHE A 421 20.16 7.68 6.29
C PHE A 421 20.10 6.54 5.26
N ILE A 422 20.99 6.56 4.28
CA ILE A 422 21.10 5.53 3.23
C ILE A 422 22.55 5.10 3.18
N THR A 423 22.78 3.79 3.07
CA THR A 423 24.12 3.24 2.89
C THR A 423 24.37 2.93 1.42
N SER A 424 25.54 3.30 0.91
CA SER A 424 25.97 2.78 -0.39
C SER A 424 26.22 1.29 -0.28
N PHE A 425 25.60 0.54 -1.17
CA PHE A 425 25.89 -0.89 -1.29
C PHE A 425 27.23 -1.06 -2.00
N TRP A 426 28.31 -1.15 -1.23
CA TRP A 426 29.64 -1.44 -1.76
C TRP A 426 29.82 -2.95 -1.98
N THR A 427 30.17 -3.32 -3.21
CA THR A 427 30.70 -4.66 -3.53
C THR A 427 32.16 -4.47 -3.95
N ASN A 428 33.10 -5.09 -3.23
CA ASN A 428 34.53 -5.11 -3.57
C ASN A 428 34.85 -5.94 -4.85
N ARG A 429 33.90 -6.11 -5.79
CA ARG A 429 34.05 -6.98 -6.96
C ARG A 429 33.94 -6.21 -8.28
N PRO A 430 34.90 -6.39 -9.22
CA PRO A 430 34.98 -5.64 -10.48
C PRO A 430 33.74 -5.71 -11.39
N SER A 431 32.87 -6.72 -11.21
CA SER A 431 31.65 -6.88 -12.03
C SER A 431 30.58 -5.80 -11.80
N PHE A 432 30.79 -4.88 -10.85
CA PHE A 432 29.89 -3.78 -10.55
C PHE A 432 30.55 -2.39 -10.53
N GLN A 433 31.86 -2.30 -10.84
CA GLN A 433 32.51 -1.03 -11.17
C GLN A 433 32.14 -0.60 -12.60
#